data_AF-A0A1I6QJ93-F1
#
_entry.id   AF-A0A1I6QJ93-F1
#
_cell.length_a   1.000
_cell.length_b   1.000
_cell.length_c   1.000
_cell.angle_alpha   90.00
_cell.angle_beta   90.00
_cell.angle_gamma   90.00
#
_symmetry.space_group_name_H-M   'P 1'
#
loop_
_entity.id
_entity.type
_entity.pdbx_description
1 polymer ?
#
loop_
_entity_poly.entity_id
_entity_poly.type
_entity_poly.pdbx_seq_one_letter_code
_entity_poly.pdbx_strand_id
1 'polypeptide(L)'
;MSGSARSVFVIAATALALHKGGMTLCGGGIIALSDALDAFPNVAPGDEVALAHARAREVVAARLSSNETAFSAAKYALEVEMASLWSLRVQAFSKGVRV
;
A
#
# COMPACT_ATOMS: atom_id res chain seq x y z
N MET A 1 -19.39 -3.46 6.44
CA MET A 1 -19.02 -3.74 5.04
C MET A 1 -17.59 -4.27 5.01
N SER A 2 -17.41 -5.58 5.12
CA SER A 2 -16.08 -6.19 5.06
C SER A 2 -15.79 -6.56 3.61
N GLY A 3 -15.02 -5.73 2.91
CA GLY A 3 -14.37 -6.18 1.67
C GLY A 3 -13.40 -7.32 1.99
N SER A 4 -12.95 -8.07 0.98
CA SER A 4 -11.88 -9.06 1.20
C SER A 4 -10.66 -8.39 1.85
N ALA A 5 -9.90 -9.11 2.68
CA ALA A 5 -8.71 -8.55 3.36
C ALA A 5 -7.73 -7.89 2.36
N ARG A 6 -7.60 -8.49 1.17
CA ARG A 6 -6.87 -7.92 0.02
C ARG A 6 -7.41 -6.55 -0.39
N SER A 7 -8.73 -6.40 -0.53
CA SER A 7 -9.35 -5.13 -0.91
C SER A 7 -9.11 -4.05 0.15
N VAL A 8 -9.19 -4.41 1.43
CA VAL A 8 -8.90 -3.50 2.55
C VAL A 8 -7.44 -3.02 2.49
N PHE A 9 -6.50 -3.94 2.26
CA PHE A 9 -5.09 -3.60 2.05
C PHE A 9 -4.90 -2.62 0.88
N VAL A 10 -5.46 -2.92 -0.30
CA VAL A 10 -5.32 -2.06 -1.48
C VAL A 10 -5.89 -0.66 -1.23
N ILE A 11 -7.02 -0.56 -0.51
CA ILE A 11 -7.62 0.73 -0.16
C ILE A 11 -6.69 1.51 0.79
N ALA A 12 -6.21 0.90 1.87
CA ALA A 12 -5.34 1.56 2.84
C ALA A 12 -4.01 2.00 2.20
N ALA A 13 -3.40 1.12 1.40
CA ALA A 13 -2.17 1.42 0.67
C ALA A 13 -2.36 2.56 -0.35
N THR A 14 -3.46 2.55 -1.10
CA THR A 14 -3.79 3.63 -2.05
C THR A 14 -4.02 4.95 -1.31
N ALA A 15 -4.80 4.93 -0.22
CA ALA A 15 -5.09 6.11 0.57
C ALA A 15 -3.79 6.74 1.11
N LEU A 16 -2.88 5.93 1.64
CA LEU A 16 -1.60 6.41 2.15
C LEU A 16 -0.67 6.93 1.04
N ALA A 17 -0.64 6.26 -0.12
CA ALA A 17 0.13 6.71 -1.28
C ALA A 17 -0.34 8.09 -1.79
N LEU A 18 -1.65 8.33 -1.79
CA LEU A 18 -2.20 9.62 -2.23
C LEU A 18 -2.05 10.72 -1.17
N HIS A 19 -1.95 10.35 0.11
CA HIS A 19 -1.83 11.30 1.20
C HIS A 19 -0.49 12.04 1.16
N LYS A 20 -0.52 13.38 1.17
CA LYS A 20 0.68 14.21 1.19
C LYS A 20 1.11 14.55 2.61
N GLY A 21 2.42 14.71 2.81
CA GLY A 21 3.01 14.99 4.12
C GLY A 21 3.94 13.89 4.62
N GLY A 22 4.60 14.17 5.73
CA GLY A 22 5.50 13.25 6.43
C GLY A 22 4.78 12.33 7.42
N MET A 23 5.56 11.60 8.22
CA MET A 23 5.08 10.53 9.10
C MET A 23 3.98 10.98 10.07
N THR A 24 4.12 12.15 10.68
CA THR A 24 3.15 12.69 11.64
C THR A 24 1.78 12.95 11.01
N LEU A 25 1.74 13.54 9.81
CA LEU A 25 0.49 13.86 9.11
C LEU A 25 -0.20 12.58 8.60
N CYS A 26 0.60 11.57 8.23
CA CYS A 26 0.11 10.29 7.75
C CYS A 26 -0.36 9.34 8.85
N GLY A 27 -0.32 9.72 10.14
CA GLY A 27 -0.49 8.82 11.28
C GLY A 27 -1.72 7.90 11.20
N GLY A 28 -2.90 8.45 10.90
CA GLY A 28 -4.13 7.65 10.75
C GLY A 28 -4.09 6.67 9.57
N GLY A 29 -3.48 7.08 8.44
CA GLY A 29 -3.29 6.21 7.29
C GLY A 29 -2.30 5.07 7.54
N ILE A 30 -1.26 5.32 8.34
CA ILE A 30 -0.28 4.30 8.73
C ILE A 30 -0.93 3.24 9.63
N ILE A 31 -1.78 3.65 10.58
CA ILE A 31 -2.53 2.72 11.45
C ILE A 31 -3.45 1.84 10.61
N ALA A 32 -4.26 2.45 9.73
CA ALA A 32 -5.16 1.69 8.85
C ALA A 32 -4.40 0.72 7.92
N LEU A 33 -3.21 1.10 7.45
CA LEU A 33 -2.34 0.23 6.66
C LEU A 33 -1.78 -0.93 7.49
N SER A 34 -1.40 -0.69 8.74
CA SER A 34 -0.93 -1.72 9.68
C SER A 34 -2.03 -2.75 9.94
N ASP A 35 -3.25 -2.30 10.28
CA ASP A 35 -4.39 -3.19 10.53
C ASP A 35 -4.71 -4.05 9.29
N ALA A 36 -4.59 -3.46 8.09
CA ALA A 36 -4.81 -4.17 6.85
C ALA A 36 -3.72 -5.22 6.54
N LEU A 37 -2.46 -4.94 6.91
CA LEU A 37 -1.36 -5.89 6.80
C LEU A 37 -1.55 -7.07 7.77
N ASP A 38 -2.05 -6.82 8.98
CA ASP A 38 -2.33 -7.88 9.96
C ASP A 38 -3.49 -8.78 9.49
N ALA A 39 -4.53 -8.20 8.88
CA ALA A 39 -5.64 -8.93 8.28
C ALA A 39 -5.26 -9.66 6.98
N PHE A 40 -4.19 -9.23 6.29
CA PHE A 40 -3.69 -9.80 5.05
C PHE A 40 -2.19 -10.09 5.15
N PRO A 41 -1.78 -11.06 6.00
CA PRO A 41 -0.39 -11.19 6.41
C PRO A 41 0.52 -11.75 5.32
N ASN A 42 0.01 -12.64 4.46
CA ASN A 42 0.81 -13.36 3.47
C ASN A 42 0.31 -13.07 2.06
N VAL A 43 1.26 -12.84 1.16
CA VAL A 43 1.01 -12.66 -0.27
C VAL A 43 1.90 -13.63 -1.03
N ALA A 44 1.34 -14.33 -2.01
CA ALA A 44 2.11 -15.25 -2.83
C ALA A 44 3.17 -14.48 -3.66
N PRO A 45 4.39 -15.01 -3.80
CA PRO A 45 5.35 -14.45 -4.75
C PRO A 45 4.75 -14.38 -6.16
N GLY A 46 4.83 -13.24 -6.82
CA GLY A 46 4.27 -13.01 -8.16
C GLY A 46 2.82 -12.50 -8.18
N ASP A 47 2.17 -12.33 -7.03
CA ASP A 47 0.88 -11.63 -6.95
C ASP A 47 1.05 -10.14 -7.32
N GLU A 48 0.07 -9.57 -8.03
CA GLU A 48 0.07 -8.16 -8.45
C GLU A 48 0.28 -7.16 -7.29
N VAL A 49 -0.06 -7.52 -6.04
CA VAL A 49 0.12 -6.65 -4.88
C VAL A 49 1.35 -6.99 -4.03
N ALA A 50 2.16 -7.98 -4.40
CA ALA A 50 3.28 -8.46 -3.59
C ALA A 50 4.33 -7.37 -3.30
N LEU A 51 4.68 -6.56 -4.31
CA LEU A 51 5.63 -5.45 -4.14
C LEU A 51 5.05 -4.35 -3.25
N ALA A 52 3.81 -3.94 -3.49
CA ALA A 52 3.12 -2.96 -2.65
C ALA A 52 3.02 -3.44 -1.19
N HIS A 53 2.79 -4.73 -0.97
CA HIS A 53 2.74 -5.34 0.36
C HIS A 53 4.09 -5.26 1.09
N ALA A 54 5.19 -5.55 0.39
CA ALA A 54 6.53 -5.38 0.93
C ALA A 54 6.82 -3.91 1.30
N ARG A 55 6.49 -2.95 0.43
CA ARG A 55 6.68 -1.51 0.71
C ARG A 55 5.82 -1.02 1.86
N ALA A 56 4.59 -1.51 1.98
CA ALA A 56 3.72 -1.21 3.11
C ALA A 56 4.34 -1.67 4.45
N ARG A 57 4.96 -2.85 4.49
CA ARG A 57 5.69 -3.32 5.68
C ARG A 57 6.89 -2.44 6.01
N GLU A 58 7.63 -1.99 5.01
CA GLU A 58 8.75 -1.04 5.19
C GLU A 58 8.27 0.30 5.78
N VAL A 59 7.11 0.81 5.32
CA VAL A 59 6.50 2.03 5.88
C VAL A 59 6.17 1.87 7.37
N VAL A 60 5.52 0.76 7.75
CA VAL A 60 5.19 0.48 9.15
C VAL A 60 6.47 0.31 9.99
N ALA A 61 7.47 -0.41 9.49
CA ALA A 61 8.76 -0.56 10.18
C ALA A 61 9.49 0.78 10.38
N ALA A 62 9.46 1.66 9.39
CA ALA A 62 10.02 3.01 9.50
C ALA A 62 9.26 3.85 10.54
N ARG A 63 7.93 3.71 10.63
CA ARG A 63 7.12 4.36 11.67
C ARG A 63 7.49 3.88 13.06
N LEU A 64 7.60 2.56 13.26
CA LEU A 64 7.93 1.95 14.55
C LEU A 64 9.33 2.35 15.04
N SER A 65 10.28 2.52 14.12
CA SER A 65 11.62 3.02 14.42
C SER A 65 11.74 4.54 14.48
N SER A 66 10.64 5.28 14.28
CA SER A 66 10.62 6.75 14.19
C SER A 66 11.65 7.34 13.21
N ASN A 67 11.93 6.61 12.11
CA ASN A 67 12.91 7.00 11.12
C ASN A 67 12.23 7.71 9.93
N GLU A 68 12.26 9.05 9.95
CA GLU A 68 11.61 9.90 8.93
C GLU A 68 12.20 9.73 7.52
N THR A 69 13.51 9.53 7.40
CA THR A 69 14.17 9.30 6.11
C THR A 69 13.74 7.96 5.51
N ALA A 70 13.77 6.90 6.31
CA ALA A 70 13.29 5.58 5.88
C ALA A 70 11.80 5.60 5.54
N PHE A 71 11.00 6.34 6.32
CA PHE A 71 9.58 6.50 6.05
C PHE A 71 9.33 7.20 4.72
N SER A 72 10.04 8.29 4.45
CA SER A 72 9.90 9.03 3.20
C SER A 72 10.27 8.18 1.99
N ALA A 73 11.36 7.41 2.08
CA ALA A 73 11.77 6.49 1.02
C ALA A 73 10.77 5.35 0.81
N ALA A 74 10.32 4.69 1.89
CA ALA A 74 9.37 3.59 1.82
C ALA A 74 7.99 4.06 1.32
N LYS A 75 7.55 5.24 1.75
CA LYS A 75 6.30 5.85 1.29
C LYS A 75 6.38 6.19 -0.20
N TYR A 76 7.48 6.79 -0.66
CA TYR A 76 7.66 7.05 -2.09
C TYR A 76 7.68 5.76 -2.91
N ALA A 77 8.35 4.70 -2.44
CA ALA A 77 8.30 3.41 -3.09
C ALA A 77 6.88 2.84 -3.15
N LEU A 78 6.12 2.93 -2.05
CA LEU A 78 4.71 2.53 -2.03
C LEU A 78 3.87 3.35 -3.02
N GLU A 79 4.11 4.66 -3.15
CA GLU A 79 3.47 5.52 -4.15
C GLU A 79 3.68 5.00 -5.57
N VAL A 80 4.91 4.61 -5.91
CA VAL A 80 5.27 4.07 -7.23
C VAL A 80 4.60 2.72 -7.48
N GLU A 81 4.60 1.81 -6.50
CA GLU A 81 3.97 0.49 -6.65
C GLU A 81 2.45 0.61 -6.83
N MET A 82 1.80 1.48 -6.06
CA MET A 82 0.36 1.71 -6.18
C MET A 82 0.00 2.37 -7.51
N ALA A 83 0.79 3.33 -7.99
CA ALA A 83 0.60 3.92 -9.31
C ALA A 83 0.71 2.87 -10.42
N SER A 84 1.67 1.94 -10.30
CA SER A 84 1.89 0.86 -11.27
C SER A 84 0.71 -0.13 -11.28
N LEU A 85 0.23 -0.54 -10.10
CA LEU A 85 -0.96 -1.39 -9.95
C LEU A 85 -2.18 -0.78 -10.65
N TRP A 86 -2.46 0.51 -10.38
CA TRP A 86 -3.61 1.18 -10.97
C TRP A 86 -3.45 1.38 -12.49
N SER A 87 -2.25 1.66 -12.98
CA SER A 87 -1.96 1.72 -14.42
C SER A 87 -2.27 0.39 -15.12
N LEU A 88 -1.84 -0.74 -14.54
CA LEU A 88 -2.13 -2.07 -15.08
C LEU A 88 -3.62 -2.37 -15.11
N ARG A 89 -4.34 -2.04 -14.03
CA ARG A 89 -5.80 -2.23 -13.98
C ARG A 89 -6.52 -1.40 -15.02
N VAL A 90 -6.17 -0.12 -15.17
CA VAL A 90 -6.75 0.74 -16.22
C VAL A 90 -6.50 0.14 -17.60
N GLN A 91 -5.28 -0.34 -17.89
CA GLN A 91 -4.99 -0.98 -19.17
C GLN A 91 -5.81 -2.24 -19.41
N ALA A 92 -6.01 -3.08 -18.39
CA ALA A 92 -6.84 -4.29 -18.50
C ALA A 92 -8.31 -3.93 -18.77
N PHE A 93 -8.85 -2.95 -18.03
CA PHE A 93 -10.19 -2.41 -18.28
C PHE A 93 -10.34 -1.86 -19.70
N SER A 94 -9.39 -1.06 -20.19
CA SER A 94 -9.42 -0.50 -21.55
C SER A 94 -9.36 -1.57 -22.64
N LYS A 95 -8.73 -2.72 -22.36
CA LYS A 95 -8.64 -3.86 -23.30
C LYS A 95 -9.84 -4.82 -23.21
N GLY A 96 -10.82 -4.54 -22.35
CA GLY A 96 -11.98 -5.42 -22.11
C GLY A 96 -11.63 -6.70 -21.36
N VAL A 97 -10.43 -6.79 -20.76
CA VAL A 97 -10.03 -7.91 -19.91
C VAL A 97 -10.62 -7.68 -18.53
N ARG A 98 -11.55 -8.54 -18.09
CA ARG A 98 -12.03 -8.50 -16.71
C ARG A 98 -10.89 -8.96 -15.78
N VAL A 99 -10.45 -8.06 -14.91
CA VAL A 99 -9.53 -8.32 -13.78
C VAL A 99 -10.30 -8.90 -12.61
#